data_AF-A0A1I2E652-F1
#
_entry.id   AF-A0A1I2E652-F1
#
_cell.length_a   1.000
_cell.length_b   1.000
_cell.length_c   1.000
_cell.angle_alpha   90.00
_cell.angle_beta   90.00
_cell.angle_gamma   90.00
#
_symmetry.space_group_name_H-M   'P 1'
#
loop_
_entity.id
_entity.type
_entity.pdbx_description
1 polymer ?
#
loop_
_entity_poly.entity_id
_entity_poly.type
_entity_poly.pdbx_seq_one_letter_code
_entity_poly.pdbx_strand_id
1 'polypeptide(L)'
;MPQIELTDAERLILANQYRIRGILEHDDSYAELADDLESGHKWLYQSRLRISPNLSEDDTNLVLDTLALYRLLQSSYEELEDKSEVEKDQVQFPGFDGNNESELLYFCTALCRKARYEELIGRPAKNSHAPTRDNYSRMIGQWRRIGEPSESLTASEIKSILDARR
;
A
#
# COMPACT_ATOMS: atom_id res chain seq x y z
N MET A 1 -12.11 0.45 -13.42
CA MET A 1 -12.07 1.61 -12.50
C MET A 1 -13.43 2.26 -12.49
N PRO A 2 -13.92 2.71 -11.32
CA PRO A 2 -15.24 3.33 -11.21
C PRO A 2 -15.30 4.61 -12.05
N GLN A 3 -16.40 4.79 -12.77
CA GLN A 3 -16.69 6.02 -13.52
C GLN A 3 -17.49 6.94 -12.61
N ILE A 4 -17.05 8.20 -12.47
CA ILE A 4 -17.76 9.19 -11.67
C ILE A 4 -18.94 9.73 -12.50
N GLU A 5 -20.15 9.57 -11.97
CA GLU A 5 -21.33 10.25 -12.50
C GLU A 5 -21.51 11.57 -11.75
N LEU A 6 -21.57 12.67 -12.51
CA LEU A 6 -21.66 14.02 -11.98
C LEU A 6 -23.03 14.62 -12.28
N THR A 7 -23.62 15.25 -11.28
CA THR A 7 -24.73 16.18 -11.45
C THR A 7 -24.27 17.47 -12.15
N ASP A 8 -25.20 18.25 -12.69
CA ASP A 8 -24.88 19.54 -13.31
C ASP A 8 -24.25 20.53 -12.31
N ALA A 9 -24.68 20.48 -11.04
CA ALA A 9 -24.08 21.28 -9.97
C ALA A 9 -22.61 20.88 -9.73
N GLU A 10 -22.29 19.58 -9.68
CA GLU A 10 -20.92 19.10 -9.51
C GLU A 10 -20.04 19.43 -10.72
N ARG A 11 -20.57 19.33 -11.94
CA ARG A 11 -19.86 19.77 -13.15
C ARG A 11 -19.50 21.24 -13.10
N LEU A 12 -20.45 22.10 -12.70
CA LEU A 12 -20.22 23.53 -12.57
C LEU A 12 -19.17 23.84 -11.47
N ILE A 13 -19.24 23.14 -10.33
CA ILE A 13 -18.26 23.29 -9.26
C ILE A 13 -16.85 22.88 -9.74
N LEU A 14 -16.72 21.74 -10.42
CA LEU A 14 -15.45 21.26 -10.95
C LEU A 14 -14.90 22.19 -12.04
N ALA A 15 -15.75 22.70 -12.94
CA ALA A 15 -15.33 23.66 -13.96
C ALA A 15 -14.73 24.91 -13.32
N ASN A 16 -15.39 25.47 -12.30
CA ASN A 16 -14.87 26.60 -11.54
C ASN A 16 -13.51 26.27 -10.88
N GLN A 17 -13.37 25.09 -10.27
CA GLN A 17 -12.11 24.66 -9.63
C GLN A 17 -10.97 24.50 -10.64
N TYR A 18 -11.22 23.86 -11.79
CA TYR A 18 -10.20 23.69 -12.82
C TYR A 18 -9.82 25.01 -13.48
N ARG A 19 -10.76 25.94 -13.66
CA ARG A 19 -10.47 27.30 -14.14
C ARG A 19 -9.57 28.06 -13.16
N ILE A 20 -9.83 27.98 -11.85
CA ILE A 20 -8.95 28.55 -10.82
C ILE A 20 -7.56 27.89 -10.88
N ARG A 21 -7.51 26.56 -10.98
CA ARG A 21 -6.25 25.81 -11.00
C ARG A 21 -5.41 26.13 -12.24
N GLY A 22 -6.02 26.29 -13.42
CA GLY A 22 -5.34 26.71 -14.64
C GLY A 22 -4.67 28.08 -14.51
N ILE A 23 -5.33 29.02 -13.82
CA ILE A 23 -4.74 30.33 -13.52
C ILE A 23 -3.54 30.20 -12.57
N LEU A 24 -3.64 29.35 -11.54
CA LEU A 24 -2.58 29.18 -10.53
C LEU A 24 -1.35 28.42 -11.05
N GLU A 25 -1.57 27.39 -11.88
CA GLU A 25 -0.50 26.55 -12.43
C GLU A 25 0.01 27.07 -13.78
N HIS A 26 -0.61 28.11 -14.35
CA HIS A 26 -0.36 28.63 -15.70
C HIS A 26 -0.43 27.52 -16.76
N ASP A 27 -1.47 26.68 -16.67
CA ASP A 27 -1.69 25.52 -17.53
C ASP A 27 -3.10 25.56 -18.15
N ASP A 28 -3.14 25.83 -19.45
CA ASP A 28 -4.37 25.96 -20.24
C ASP A 28 -5.16 24.64 -20.33
N SER A 29 -4.53 23.49 -20.10
CA SER A 29 -5.21 22.18 -20.15
C SER A 29 -6.30 22.03 -19.08
N TYR A 30 -6.21 22.78 -17.97
CA TYR A 30 -7.28 22.86 -16.98
C TYR A 30 -8.42 23.78 -17.40
N ALA A 31 -8.13 24.85 -18.16
CA ALA A 31 -9.17 25.71 -18.72
C ALA A 31 -10.00 24.94 -19.77
N GLU A 32 -9.33 24.18 -20.65
CA GLU A 32 -10.00 23.27 -21.60
C GLU A 32 -10.90 22.26 -20.88
N LEU A 33 -10.40 21.66 -19.78
CA LEU A 33 -11.19 20.72 -18.98
C LEU A 33 -12.42 21.39 -18.33
N ALA A 34 -12.30 22.64 -17.91
CA ALA A 34 -13.42 23.41 -17.37
C ALA A 34 -14.49 23.68 -18.45
N ASP A 35 -14.08 24.04 -19.66
CA ASP A 35 -14.99 24.27 -20.79
C ASP A 35 -15.75 23.00 -21.19
N ASP A 36 -15.07 21.85 -21.20
CA ASP A 36 -15.69 20.55 -21.46
C ASP A 36 -16.70 20.17 -20.37
N LEU A 37 -16.38 20.47 -19.10
CA LEU A 37 -17.27 20.27 -17.97
C LEU A 37 -18.51 21.17 -18.05
N GLU A 38 -18.39 22.43 -18.47
CA GLU A 38 -19.53 23.35 -18.65
C GLU A 38 -20.39 22.95 -19.85
N SER A 39 -19.75 22.62 -20.97
CA SER A 39 -20.41 22.30 -22.25
C SER A 39 -21.04 20.90 -22.28
N GLY A 40 -20.70 20.03 -21.33
CA GLY A 40 -21.29 18.69 -21.21
C GLY A 40 -20.65 17.65 -22.12
N HIS A 41 -19.40 17.88 -22.53
CA HIS A 41 -18.65 16.95 -23.36
C HIS A 41 -18.10 15.78 -22.54
N LYS A 42 -18.99 14.93 -22.00
CA LYS A 42 -18.64 13.84 -21.08
C LYS A 42 -17.50 12.97 -21.57
N TRP A 43 -17.47 12.66 -22.87
CA TRP A 43 -16.41 11.83 -23.46
C TRP A 43 -15.01 12.45 -23.28
N LEU A 44 -14.88 13.78 -23.32
CA LEU A 44 -13.62 14.50 -23.19
C LEU A 44 -13.14 14.57 -21.74
N TYR A 45 -14.02 14.91 -20.78
CA TYR A 45 -13.59 15.10 -19.39
C TYR A 45 -13.56 13.82 -18.54
N GLN A 46 -14.38 12.81 -18.82
CA GLN A 46 -14.56 11.65 -17.92
C GLN A 46 -13.25 10.90 -17.64
N SER A 47 -12.35 10.86 -18.61
CA SER A 47 -11.09 10.13 -18.49
C SER A 47 -10.07 10.82 -17.58
N ARG A 48 -10.24 12.13 -17.35
CA ARG A 48 -9.38 12.97 -16.49
C ARG A 48 -9.88 13.00 -15.03
N LEU A 49 -11.12 12.60 -14.78
CA LEU A 49 -11.73 12.58 -13.45
C LEU A 49 -11.65 11.20 -12.80
N ARG A 50 -10.46 10.58 -12.83
CA ARG A 50 -10.26 9.25 -12.27
C ARG A 50 -9.73 9.34 -10.85
N ILE A 51 -10.36 8.60 -9.95
CA ILE A 51 -9.82 8.29 -8.63
C ILE A 51 -9.61 6.79 -8.52
N SER A 52 -8.55 6.39 -7.82
CA SER A 52 -8.39 5.00 -7.43
C SER A 52 -9.53 4.60 -6.48
N PRO A 53 -10.00 3.35 -6.50
CA PRO A 53 -10.90 2.87 -5.47
C PRO A 53 -10.23 3.00 -4.09
N ASN A 54 -11.05 3.08 -3.04
CA ASN A 54 -10.53 2.96 -1.68
C ASN A 54 -9.91 1.58 -1.50
N LEU A 55 -8.72 1.53 -0.89
CA LEU A 55 -8.13 0.27 -0.46
C LEU A 55 -9.08 -0.37 0.57
N SER A 56 -9.34 -1.66 0.43
CA SER A 56 -10.22 -2.36 1.38
C SER A 56 -9.63 -2.37 2.79
N GLU A 57 -10.49 -2.52 3.80
CA GLU A 57 -10.03 -2.66 5.19
C GLU A 57 -9.16 -3.92 5.36
N ASP A 58 -9.53 -5.02 4.70
CA ASP A 58 -8.75 -6.26 4.70
C ASP A 58 -7.35 -6.08 4.10
N ASP A 59 -7.23 -5.37 2.97
CA ASP A 59 -5.94 -5.08 2.34
C ASP A 59 -5.10 -4.12 3.17
N THR A 60 -5.75 -3.13 3.79
CA THR A 60 -5.09 -2.18 4.69
C THR A 60 -4.51 -2.91 5.91
N ASN A 61 -5.32 -3.76 6.55
CA ASN A 61 -4.91 -4.56 7.70
C ASN A 61 -3.83 -5.56 7.31
N LEU A 62 -3.95 -6.24 6.17
CA LEU A 62 -2.92 -7.13 5.65
C LEU A 62 -1.56 -6.43 5.56
N VAL A 63 -1.49 -5.24 4.95
CA VAL A 63 -0.24 -4.49 4.81
C VAL A 63 0.31 -4.09 6.19
N LEU A 64 -0.52 -3.53 7.06
CA LEU A 64 -0.08 -3.05 8.37
C LEU A 64 0.39 -4.19 9.27
N ASP A 65 -0.37 -5.28 9.35
CA ASP A 65 -0.02 -6.47 10.14
C ASP A 65 1.24 -7.15 9.60
N THR A 66 1.39 -7.22 8.27
CA THR A 66 2.61 -7.75 7.65
C THR A 66 3.83 -6.93 8.06
N LEU A 67 3.75 -5.60 7.97
CA LEU A 67 4.86 -4.71 8.34
C LEU A 67 5.16 -4.77 9.84
N ALA A 68 4.13 -4.84 10.68
CA ALA A 68 4.30 -5.01 12.13
C ALA A 68 4.99 -6.34 12.46
N LEU A 69 4.55 -7.44 11.84
CA LEU A 69 5.15 -8.75 11.99
C LEU A 69 6.62 -8.76 11.54
N TYR A 70 6.94 -8.22 10.37
CA TYR A 70 8.33 -8.17 9.90
C TYR A 70 9.22 -7.28 10.78
N ARG A 71 8.69 -6.20 11.36
CA ARG A 71 9.43 -5.42 12.36
C ARG A 71 9.78 -6.28 13.57
N LEU A 72 8.79 -7.02 14.11
CA LEU A 72 8.97 -7.91 15.25
C LEU A 72 9.95 -9.05 14.93
N LEU A 73 9.87 -9.64 13.74
CA LEU A 73 10.79 -10.69 13.30
C LEU A 73 12.23 -10.17 13.25
N GLN A 74 12.46 -8.96 12.74
CA GLN A 74 13.79 -8.36 12.67
C GLN A 74 14.35 -8.05 14.06
N SER A 75 13.57 -7.40 14.93
CA SER A 75 14.02 -7.09 16.28
C SER A 75 14.30 -8.36 17.10
N SER A 76 13.39 -9.34 17.03
CA SER A 76 13.56 -10.61 17.76
C SER A 76 14.79 -11.37 17.26
N TYR A 77 15.01 -11.42 15.95
CA TYR A 77 16.21 -12.03 15.35
C TYR A 77 17.51 -11.32 15.76
N GLU A 78 17.48 -10.00 15.94
CA GLU A 78 18.64 -9.25 16.41
C GLU A 78 19.03 -9.62 17.84
N GLU A 79 18.03 -9.86 18.70
CA GLU A 79 18.18 -10.21 20.12
C GLU A 79 18.55 -11.69 20.38
N LEU A 80 18.41 -12.58 19.39
CA LEU A 80 18.82 -13.98 19.55
C LEU A 80 20.33 -14.13 19.83
N GLU A 81 20.67 -14.91 20.85
CA GLU A 81 22.04 -15.32 21.13
C GLU A 81 22.58 -16.30 20.08
N ASP A 82 21.74 -17.25 19.64
CA ASP A 82 22.03 -18.20 18.57
C ASP A 82 21.10 -17.98 17.37
N LYS A 83 21.70 -17.70 16.22
CA LYS A 83 21.02 -17.39 14.95
C LYS A 83 21.16 -18.52 13.93
N SER A 84 21.76 -19.64 14.30
CA SER A 84 22.06 -20.75 13.38
C SER A 84 20.82 -21.36 12.70
N GLU A 85 19.64 -21.24 13.33
CA GLU A 85 18.40 -21.81 12.80
C GLU A 85 17.59 -20.88 11.88
N VAL A 86 17.94 -19.59 11.80
CA VAL A 86 17.19 -18.57 11.04
C VAL A 86 18.14 -17.77 10.17
N GLU A 87 17.89 -17.71 8.88
CA GLU A 87 18.69 -16.86 7.99
C GLU A 87 18.20 -15.42 8.05
N LYS A 88 19.13 -14.46 8.12
CA LYS A 88 18.81 -13.01 8.16
C LYS A 88 17.88 -12.58 7.03
N ASP A 89 18.05 -13.13 5.83
CA ASP A 89 17.25 -12.77 4.66
C ASP A 89 15.79 -13.21 4.78
N GLN A 90 15.49 -14.23 5.61
CA GLN A 90 14.12 -14.71 5.82
C GLN A 90 13.29 -13.76 6.68
N VAL A 91 13.94 -12.98 7.56
CA VAL A 91 13.27 -11.95 8.38
C VAL A 91 13.26 -10.57 7.69
N GLN A 92 13.79 -10.45 6.47
CA GLN A 92 13.67 -9.24 5.68
C GLN A 92 12.33 -9.19 4.96
N PHE A 93 11.60 -8.08 5.09
CA PHE A 93 10.38 -7.86 4.32
C PHE A 93 10.72 -7.79 2.82
N PRO A 94 10.21 -8.71 1.99
CA PRO A 94 10.57 -8.77 0.57
C PRO A 94 9.72 -7.83 -0.30
N GLY A 95 8.62 -7.27 0.23
CA GLY A 95 7.73 -6.38 -0.50
C GLY A 95 6.44 -7.06 -0.97
N PHE A 96 5.66 -6.33 -1.77
CA PHE A 96 4.48 -6.86 -2.47
C PHE A 96 4.78 -6.92 -3.97
N ASP A 97 4.04 -7.76 -4.71
CA ASP A 97 4.26 -7.90 -6.14
C ASP A 97 3.71 -6.71 -6.91
N GLY A 98 4.57 -6.04 -7.67
CA GLY A 98 4.17 -4.88 -8.46
C GLY A 98 3.14 -5.18 -9.55
N ASN A 99 3.02 -6.43 -10.00
CA ASN A 99 2.10 -6.80 -11.08
C ASN A 99 0.73 -7.26 -10.56
N ASN A 100 0.70 -8.13 -9.54
CA ASN A 100 -0.53 -8.72 -9.02
C ASN A 100 -1.06 -8.03 -7.75
N GLU A 101 -0.20 -7.30 -7.02
CA GLU A 101 -0.48 -6.70 -5.71
C GLU A 101 -0.18 -5.20 -5.70
N SER A 102 -0.32 -4.56 -6.87
CA SER A 102 0.08 -3.17 -7.10
C SER A 102 -0.51 -2.19 -6.10
N GLU A 103 -1.78 -2.34 -5.72
CA GLU A 103 -2.43 -1.48 -4.73
C GLU A 103 -1.79 -1.57 -3.33
N LEU A 104 -1.37 -2.77 -2.91
CA LEU A 104 -0.65 -3.01 -1.65
C LEU A 104 0.74 -2.35 -1.69
N LEU A 105 1.46 -2.51 -2.81
CA LEU A 105 2.76 -1.89 -3.03
C LEU A 105 2.68 -0.35 -3.06
N TYR A 106 1.64 0.19 -3.70
CA TYR A 106 1.36 1.63 -3.71
C TYR A 106 1.06 2.16 -2.30
N PHE A 107 0.33 1.39 -1.50
CA PHE A 107 0.07 1.75 -0.11
C PHE A 107 1.36 1.72 0.74
N CYS A 108 2.23 0.72 0.58
CA CYS A 108 3.56 0.72 1.19
C CYS A 108 4.38 1.97 0.78
N THR A 109 4.35 2.35 -0.50
CA THR A 109 5.01 3.56 -0.98
C THR A 109 4.46 4.82 -0.30
N ALA A 110 3.14 4.90 -0.10
CA ALA A 110 2.50 6.01 0.60
C ALA A 110 2.87 6.06 2.09
N LEU A 111 2.95 4.92 2.77
CA LEU A 111 3.42 4.81 4.16
C LEU A 111 4.87 5.30 4.28
N CYS A 112 5.75 4.85 3.38
CA CYS A 112 7.16 5.25 3.39
C CYS A 112 7.33 6.76 3.15
N ARG A 113 6.55 7.37 2.24
CA ARG A 113 6.51 8.83 2.05
C ARG A 113 6.08 9.61 3.31
N LYS A 114 5.32 8.97 4.19
CA LYS A 114 4.90 9.51 5.50
C LYS A 114 5.83 9.10 6.65
N ALA A 115 7.04 8.61 6.36
CA ALA A 115 8.01 8.12 7.35
C ALA A 115 7.42 7.06 8.29
N ARG A 116 6.67 6.11 7.72
CA ARG A 116 6.13 4.93 8.43
C ARG A 116 6.74 3.67 7.83
N TYR A 117 7.33 2.82 8.68
CA TYR A 117 7.97 1.55 8.29
C TYR A 117 9.02 1.71 7.18
N GLU A 118 9.68 2.86 7.11
CA GLU A 118 10.64 3.17 6.04
C GLU A 118 11.87 2.26 6.08
N GLU A 119 12.25 1.80 7.26
CA GLU A 119 13.32 0.84 7.53
C GLU A 119 13.06 -0.53 6.88
N LEU A 120 11.78 -0.91 6.75
CA LEU A 120 11.38 -2.18 6.15
C LEU A 120 11.09 -2.05 4.65
N ILE A 121 10.27 -1.04 4.30
CA ILE A 121 9.70 -0.87 2.96
C ILE A 121 10.76 -0.48 1.94
N GLY A 122 11.74 0.35 2.34
CA GLY A 122 12.72 0.93 1.43
C GLY A 122 12.19 2.07 0.58
N ARG A 123 13.10 2.73 -0.16
CA ARG A 123 12.80 3.80 -1.12
C ARG A 123 13.58 3.54 -2.42
N PRO A 124 12.92 3.13 -3.53
CA PRO A 124 11.48 2.85 -3.67
C PRO A 124 11.04 1.64 -2.84
N ALA A 125 9.71 1.47 -2.67
CA ALA A 125 9.16 0.30 -1.99
C ALA A 125 9.61 -1.00 -2.69
N LYS A 126 10.04 -1.98 -1.90
CA LYS A 126 10.51 -3.27 -2.42
C LYS A 126 9.41 -3.99 -3.21
N ASN A 127 9.77 -4.49 -4.38
CA ASN A 127 8.91 -5.33 -5.21
C ASN A 127 9.34 -6.79 -5.02
N SER A 128 8.42 -7.65 -4.57
CA SER A 128 8.71 -9.06 -4.35
C SER A 128 8.91 -9.86 -5.65
N HIS A 129 8.45 -9.31 -6.78
CA HIS A 129 8.42 -9.97 -8.10
C HIS A 129 7.64 -11.31 -8.14
N ALA A 130 6.87 -11.61 -7.10
CA ALA A 130 6.00 -12.79 -7.01
C ALA A 130 4.89 -12.54 -5.96
N PRO A 131 3.65 -13.04 -6.16
CA PRO A 131 2.57 -12.85 -5.19
C PRO A 131 2.93 -13.30 -3.77
N THR A 132 2.56 -12.49 -2.77
CA THR A 132 2.95 -12.68 -1.36
C THR A 132 1.79 -12.67 -0.37
N ARG A 133 0.61 -12.20 -0.77
CA ARG A 133 -0.60 -12.08 0.05
C ARG A 133 -0.91 -13.33 0.86
N ASP A 134 -0.94 -14.49 0.20
CA ASP A 134 -1.28 -15.75 0.86
C ASP A 134 -0.19 -16.21 1.83
N ASN A 135 1.06 -15.88 1.54
CA ASN A 135 2.19 -16.17 2.41
C ASN A 135 2.08 -15.36 3.70
N TYR A 136 1.90 -14.04 3.57
CA TYR A 136 1.75 -13.15 4.71
C TYR A 136 0.50 -13.46 5.53
N SER A 137 -0.62 -13.77 4.87
CA SER A 137 -1.87 -14.15 5.57
C SER A 137 -1.66 -15.37 6.47
N ARG A 138 -0.90 -16.38 6.01
CA ARG A 138 -0.57 -17.56 6.81
C ARG A 138 0.40 -17.26 7.94
N MET A 139 1.41 -16.44 7.67
CA MET A 139 2.35 -15.98 8.70
C MET A 139 1.64 -15.21 9.81
N ILE A 140 0.77 -14.26 9.46
CA ILE A 140 -0.06 -13.51 10.41
C ILE A 140 -0.99 -14.46 11.18
N GLY A 141 -1.61 -15.43 10.50
CA GLY A 141 -2.43 -16.45 11.16
C GLY A 141 -1.66 -17.24 12.21
N GLN A 142 -0.40 -17.62 11.92
CA GLN A 142 0.44 -18.32 12.88
C GLN A 142 0.89 -17.41 14.03
N TRP A 143 1.27 -16.17 13.73
CA TRP A 143 1.62 -15.17 14.72
C TRP A 143 0.47 -14.91 15.72
N ARG A 144 -0.76 -14.79 15.24
CA ARG A 144 -1.97 -14.66 16.07
C ARG A 144 -2.23 -15.89 16.96
N ARG A 145 -1.90 -17.10 16.49
CA ARG A 145 -2.04 -18.33 17.30
C ARG A 145 -1.04 -18.42 18.44
N ILE A 146 0.15 -17.86 18.26
CA ILE A 146 1.18 -17.76 19.32
C ILE A 146 0.72 -16.77 20.41
N GLY A 147 -0.19 -15.85 20.08
CA GLY A 147 -0.85 -14.96 21.03
C GLY A 147 -0.29 -13.55 21.06
N GLU A 148 0.36 -13.11 19.98
CA GLU A 148 0.94 -11.76 19.84
C GLU A 148 1.76 -11.34 21.08
N PRO A 149 2.86 -12.06 21.37
CA PRO A 149 3.62 -11.84 22.59
C PRO A 149 4.06 -10.37 22.72
N SER A 150 3.94 -9.83 23.93
CA SER A 150 4.42 -8.49 24.27
C SER A 150 5.96 -8.40 24.35
N GLU A 151 6.63 -9.55 24.28
CA GLU A 151 8.08 -9.73 24.31
C GLU A 151 8.60 -10.23 22.96
N SER A 152 9.93 -10.31 22.82
CA SER A 152 10.60 -10.82 21.63
C SER A 152 10.33 -12.30 21.38
N LEU A 153 10.25 -12.68 20.11
CA LEU A 153 10.01 -14.05 19.69
C LEU A 153 11.25 -14.92 19.91
N THR A 154 11.04 -16.15 20.37
CA THR A 154 12.09 -17.18 20.41
C THR A 154 12.47 -17.67 19.01
N ALA A 155 13.64 -18.28 18.85
CA ALA A 155 14.09 -18.82 17.56
C ALA A 155 13.09 -19.84 16.96
N SER A 156 12.47 -20.67 17.81
CA SER A 156 11.47 -21.66 17.38
C SER A 156 10.16 -21.01 16.91
N GLU A 157 9.72 -19.92 17.55
CA GLU A 157 8.54 -19.15 17.14
C GLU A 157 8.78 -18.42 15.82
N ILE A 158 9.96 -17.77 15.67
CA ILE A 158 10.37 -17.13 14.41
C ILE A 158 10.31 -18.15 13.27
N LYS A 159 10.93 -19.31 13.47
CA LYS A 159 10.93 -20.40 12.49
C LYS A 159 9.53 -20.90 12.18
N SER A 160 8.70 -21.10 13.21
CA SER A 160 7.31 -21.53 13.04
C SER A 160 6.48 -20.56 12.19
N ILE A 161 6.65 -19.25 12.41
CA ILE A 161 5.98 -18.21 11.60
C ILE A 161 6.53 -18.22 10.17
N LEU A 162 7.85 -18.25 9.99
CA LEU A 162 8.47 -18.26 8.67
C LEU A 162 8.13 -19.52 7.86
N ASP A 163 7.97 -20.67 8.49
CA ASP A 163 7.58 -21.92 7.82
C ASP A 163 6.10 -21.90 7.38
N ALA A 164 5.23 -21.12 8.04
CA ALA A 164 3.82 -20.98 7.65
C ALA A 164 3.64 -20.33 6.26
N ARG A 165 4.68 -19.70 5.72
CA ARG A 165 4.67 -19.13 4.36
C ARG A 165 4.63 -20.20 3.25
N ARG A 166 4.85 -21.48 3.58
CA ARG A 166 4.93 -22.60 2.63
C ARG A 166 3.63 -23.33 2.48
#